data_AF-A0A7X0C779-F1
#
_entry.id   AF-A0A7X0C779-F1
#
_cell.length_a   1.000
_cell.length_b   1.000
_cell.length_c   1.000
_cell.angle_alpha   90.00
_cell.angle_beta   90.00
_cell.angle_gamma   90.00
#
_symmetry.space_group_name_H-M   'P 1'
#
loop_
_entity.id
_entity.type
_entity.pdbx_description
1 polymer ?
#
loop_
_entity_poly.entity_id
_entity_poly.type
_entity_poly.pdbx_seq_one_letter_code
_entity_poly.pdbx_strand_id
1 'polypeptide(L)'
;MGDDNFEHLERLVSELGARGLLARVVRTQTGRLFVRVINPEATSLTENVTCRPSTVADLPDWHYCWSWGEPMHAADDPAGAATKVARVLAAVGK
;
A
#
# COMPACT_ATOMS: atom_id res chain seq x y z
N MET A 1 -3.62 -3.21 19.31
CA MET A 1 -2.67 -2.45 18.45
C MET A 1 -2.14 -3.32 17.31
N GLY A 2 -2.99 -4.15 16.71
CA GLY A 2 -2.75 -4.81 15.41
C GLY A 2 -3.79 -4.40 14.36
N ASP A 3 -4.87 -3.73 14.81
CA ASP A 3 -6.04 -3.36 14.01
C ASP A 3 -5.79 -2.04 13.26
N ASP A 4 -5.03 -1.11 13.83
CA ASP A 4 -4.69 0.18 13.20
C ASP A 4 -3.99 -0.02 11.84
N ASN A 5 -3.09 -1.01 11.75
CA ASN A 5 -2.42 -1.37 10.50
C ASN A 5 -3.43 -1.87 9.46
N PHE A 6 -4.40 -2.68 9.87
CA PHE A 6 -5.43 -3.20 8.96
C PHE A 6 -6.32 -2.06 8.44
N GLU A 7 -6.79 -1.16 9.30
CA GLU A 7 -7.62 -0.02 8.90
C GLU A 7 -6.92 0.88 7.86
N HIS A 8 -5.63 1.18 8.07
CA HIS A 8 -4.85 1.93 7.09
C HIS A 8 -4.74 1.18 5.75
N LEU A 9 -4.53 -0.14 5.77
CA LEU A 9 -4.43 -0.93 4.54
C LEU A 9 -5.80 -1.03 3.82
N GLU A 10 -6.92 -1.13 4.54
CA GLU A 10 -8.25 -1.13 3.94
C GLU A 10 -8.59 0.20 3.26
N ARG A 11 -8.25 1.33 3.89
CA ARG A 11 -8.40 2.66 3.26
C ARG A 11 -7.62 2.73 1.94
N LEU A 12 -6.39 2.22 1.93
CA LEU A 12 -5.57 2.16 0.72
C LEU A 12 -6.21 1.26 -0.36
N VAL A 13 -6.76 0.11 0.02
CA VAL A 13 -7.48 -0.78 -0.92
C VAL A 13 -8.66 -0.06 -1.57
N SER A 14 -9.45 0.68 -0.79
CA SER A 14 -10.59 1.44 -1.32
C SER A 14 -10.14 2.48 -2.37
N GLU A 15 -9.09 3.25 -2.05
CA GLU A 15 -8.53 4.24 -2.95
C GLU A 15 -7.96 3.62 -4.25
N LEU A 16 -7.30 2.48 -4.15
CA LEU A 16 -6.80 1.75 -5.32
C LEU A 16 -7.93 1.19 -6.18
N GLY A 17 -8.97 0.65 -5.54
CA GLY A 17 -10.18 0.16 -6.22
C GLY A 17 -10.92 1.27 -6.97
N ALA A 18 -11.03 2.46 -6.38
CA ALA A 18 -11.60 3.65 -7.04
C ALA A 18 -10.81 4.07 -8.30
N ARG A 19 -9.53 3.69 -8.40
CA ARG A 19 -8.66 3.93 -9.56
C ARG A 19 -8.66 2.78 -10.57
N GLY A 20 -9.50 1.76 -10.37
CA GLY A 20 -9.58 0.59 -11.25
C GLY A 20 -8.50 -0.46 -11.03
N LEU A 21 -7.70 -0.33 -9.96
CA LEU A 21 -6.68 -1.33 -9.60
C LEU A 21 -7.30 -2.42 -8.72
N LEU A 22 -6.87 -3.66 -8.92
CA LEU A 22 -7.29 -4.77 -8.09
C LEU A 22 -6.41 -4.82 -6.84
N ALA A 23 -6.92 -4.33 -5.72
CA ALA A 23 -6.21 -4.30 -4.44
C ALA A 23 -6.89 -5.18 -3.39
N ARG A 24 -6.10 -5.84 -2.54
CA ARG A 24 -6.61 -6.58 -1.37
C ARG A 24 -5.60 -6.62 -0.24
N VAL A 25 -6.09 -6.62 1.00
CA VAL A 25 -5.25 -6.89 2.17
C VAL A 25 -4.97 -8.39 2.26
N VAL A 26 -3.70 -8.75 2.47
CA VAL A 26 -3.23 -10.12 2.65
C VAL A 26 -2.55 -10.22 4.01
N ARG A 27 -2.89 -11.26 4.76
CA ARG A 27 -2.24 -11.63 6.01
C ARG A 27 -1.38 -12.86 5.81
N THR A 28 -0.08 -12.77 6.13
CA THR A 28 0.80 -13.94 6.13
C THR A 28 0.58 -14.81 7.35
N GLN A 29 1.05 -16.06 7.29
CA GLN A 29 1.09 -16.96 8.46
C GLN A 29 1.92 -16.39 9.62
N THR A 30 2.90 -15.53 9.32
CA THR A 30 3.70 -14.82 10.32
C THR A 30 2.99 -13.60 10.92
N GLY A 31 1.74 -13.34 10.53
CA GLY A 31 0.91 -12.25 11.04
C GLY A 31 1.16 -10.89 10.39
N ARG A 32 2.02 -10.80 9.37
CA ARG A 32 2.27 -9.54 8.66
C ARG A 32 1.13 -9.23 7.70
N LEU A 33 0.71 -7.97 7.68
CA LEU A 33 -0.31 -7.45 6.77
C LEU A 33 0.34 -6.64 5.66
N PHE A 34 -0.18 -6.79 4.45
CA PHE A 34 0.21 -5.99 3.29
C PHE A 34 -0.95 -5.89 2.29
N VAL A 35 -1.04 -4.79 1.55
CA VAL A 35 -1.90 -4.70 0.37
C VAL A 35 -1.14 -5.30 -0.81
N ARG A 36 -1.78 -6.24 -1.49
CA ARG A 36 -1.37 -6.71 -2.81
C ARG A 36 -2.19 -5.98 -3.87
N VAL A 37 -1.52 -5.35 -4.83
CA VAL A 37 -2.13 -4.53 -5.89
C VAL A 37 -1.77 -5.11 -7.24
N ILE A 38 -2.75 -5.27 -8.10
CA ILE A 38 -2.59 -5.78 -9.46
C ILE A 38 -3.18 -4.76 -10.42
N ASN A 39 -2.43 -4.41 -11.45
CA ASN A 39 -2.96 -3.63 -12.56
C ASN A 39 -3.63 -4.58 -13.55
N PRO A 40 -4.96 -4.52 -13.76
CA PRO A 40 -5.64 -5.38 -14.72
C PRO A 40 -5.20 -5.12 -16.18
N GLU A 41 -4.68 -3.93 -16.50
CA GLU A 41 -4.16 -3.62 -17.83
C GLU A 41 -2.74 -4.18 -18.06
N ALA A 42 -2.03 -4.51 -16.98
CA ALA A 42 -0.69 -5.09 -17.00
C ALA A 42 -0.60 -6.20 -15.94
N THR A 43 -1.35 -7.29 -16.15
CA THR A 43 -1.56 -8.36 -15.15
C THR A 43 -0.29 -9.08 -14.71
N SER A 44 0.83 -8.92 -15.43
CA SER A 44 2.15 -9.42 -15.02
C SER A 44 2.72 -8.68 -13.81
N LEU A 45 2.22 -7.47 -13.52
CA LEU A 45 2.74 -6.61 -12.47
C LEU A 45 1.85 -6.67 -11.23
N THR A 46 2.51 -7.00 -10.12
CA THR A 46 1.93 -6.95 -8.80
C THR A 46 2.84 -6.11 -7.92
N GLU A 47 2.27 -5.11 -7.25
CA GLU A 47 2.97 -4.38 -6.18
C GLU A 47 2.45 -4.80 -4.81
N ASN A 48 3.34 -4.79 -3.82
CA ASN A 48 2.98 -5.05 -2.43
C ASN A 48 3.32 -3.83 -1.57
N VAL A 49 2.35 -3.37 -0.79
CA VAL A 49 2.48 -2.22 0.11
C VAL A 49 2.26 -2.68 1.54
N THR A 50 3.18 -2.34 2.44
CA THR A 50 3.01 -2.58 3.88
C THR A 50 2.69 -1.27 4.59
N CYS A 51 2.07 -1.32 5.76
CA CYS A 51 1.95 -0.16 6.64
C CYS A 51 2.73 -0.46 7.92
N ARG A 52 3.58 0.49 8.34
CA ARG A 52 4.44 0.36 9.50
C ARG A 52 4.31 1.57 10.40
N PRO A 53 4.34 1.38 11.72
CA PRO A 53 4.42 2.50 12.63
C PRO A 53 5.81 3.15 12.49
N SER A 54 5.86 4.47 12.52
CA SER A 54 7.11 5.20 12.66
C SER A 54 7.49 5.27 14.15
N THR A 55 8.77 5.08 14.44
CA THR A 55 9.33 5.35 15.78
C THR A 55 10.10 6.67 15.81
N VAL A 56 10.05 7.46 14.72
CA VAL A 56 10.77 8.73 14.57
C VAL A 56 9.79 9.88 14.78
N ALA A 57 10.10 10.80 15.69
CA ALA A 57 9.23 11.89 16.13
C ALA A 57 8.84 12.89 15.03
N ASP A 58 9.64 12.99 13.96
CA ASP A 58 9.39 13.91 12.83
C ASP A 58 8.63 13.27 11.66
N LEU A 59 8.22 12.01 11.80
CA LEU A 59 7.45 11.28 10.79
C LEU A 59 6.03 11.00 11.29
N PRO A 60 5.05 10.88 10.38
CA PRO A 60 3.70 10.43 10.73
C PRO A 60 3.76 9.10 11.49
N ASP A 61 2.89 8.96 12.49
CA ASP A 61 2.82 7.77 13.36
C ASP A 61 2.74 6.47 12.55
N TRP A 62 2.14 6.51 11.36
CA TRP A 62 2.05 5.41 10.41
C TRP A 62 2.42 5.86 9.00
N HIS A 63 3.19 5.02 8.32
CA HIS A 63 3.57 5.24 6.93
C HIS A 63 3.41 3.95 6.12
N TYR A 64 3.00 4.12 4.87
CA TYR A 64 3.08 3.06 3.89
C TYR A 64 4.51 2.89 3.42
N CYS A 65 4.93 1.65 3.22
CA CYS A 65 6.24 1.29 2.69
C CYS A 65 6.08 0.40 1.46
N TRP A 66 7.00 0.57 0.51
CA TRP A 66 7.18 -0.35 -0.60
C TRP A 66 7.64 -1.73 -0.12
N SER A 67 7.48 -2.73 -0.99
CA SER A 67 7.94 -4.11 -0.75
C SER A 67 9.45 -4.21 -0.51
N TRP A 68 10.24 -3.28 -1.09
CA TRP A 68 11.69 -3.17 -0.90
C TRP A 68 12.11 -2.32 0.32
N GLY A 69 11.16 -1.84 1.12
CA GLY A 69 11.42 -1.22 2.42
C GLY A 69 11.56 0.30 2.43
N GLU A 70 11.43 0.96 1.28
CA GLU A 70 11.44 2.43 1.22
C GLU A 70 10.10 3.02 1.69
N PRO A 71 10.10 4.10 2.48
CA PRO A 71 8.88 4.79 2.88
C PRO A 71 8.21 5.44 1.66
N MET A 72 6.95 5.09 1.42
CA MET A 72 6.16 5.56 0.29
C MET A 72 5.40 6.85 0.63
N HIS A 73 4.52 6.80 1.63
CA HIS A 73 3.71 7.97 2.02
C HIS A 73 3.12 7.84 3.43
N ALA A 74 2.57 8.93 3.95
CA ALA A 74 1.85 8.93 5.22
C ALA A 74 0.61 8.04 5.14
N ALA A 75 0.30 7.29 6.19
CA ALA A 75 -0.90 6.44 6.23
C ALA A 75 -2.21 7.23 6.37
N ASP A 76 -2.12 8.53 6.68
CA ASP A 76 -3.24 9.47 6.71
C ASP A 76 -3.62 10.02 5.32
N ASP A 77 -2.76 9.83 4.31
CA ASP A 77 -3.06 10.15 2.90
C ASP A 77 -3.03 8.88 2.01
N PRO A 78 -4.06 8.02 2.13
CA PRO A 78 -4.19 6.82 1.30
C PRO A 78 -4.36 7.16 -0.18
N ALA A 79 -4.93 8.33 -0.51
CA ALA A 79 -5.14 8.77 -1.88
C ALA A 79 -3.81 9.13 -2.57
N GLY A 80 -2.93 9.86 -1.88
CA GLY A 80 -1.57 10.13 -2.36
C GLY A 80 -0.75 8.86 -2.52
N ALA A 81 -0.90 7.91 -1.59
CA ALA A 81 -0.24 6.60 -1.65
C ALA A 81 -0.72 5.80 -2.87
N ALA A 82 -2.03 5.72 -3.09
CA ALA A 82 -2.62 5.03 -4.23
C ALA A 82 -2.16 5.63 -5.57
N THR A 83 -2.02 6.96 -5.65
CA THR A 83 -1.47 7.64 -6.83
C THR A 83 -0.03 7.23 -7.12
N LYS A 84 0.81 7.07 -6.09
CA LYS A 84 2.19 6.59 -6.26
C LYS A 84 2.23 5.15 -6.76
N VAL A 85 1.43 4.27 -6.16
CA VAL A 85 1.31 2.86 -6.60
C VAL A 85 0.85 2.76 -8.05
N ALA A 86 -0.18 3.52 -8.44
CA ALA A 86 -0.68 3.55 -9.80
C ALA A 86 0.39 3.98 -10.80
N ARG A 87 1.20 4.99 -10.46
CA ARG A 87 2.32 5.44 -11.30
C ARG A 87 3.38 4.37 -11.48
N VAL A 88 3.76 3.66 -10.41
CA VAL A 88 4.75 2.56 -10.50
C VAL A 88 4.22 1.45 -11.39
N LEU A 89 2.97 1.02 -11.18
CA LEU A 89 2.33 -0.02 -11.99
C LEU A 89 2.16 0.39 -13.46
N ALA A 90 1.97 1.68 -13.75
CA ALA A 90 1.91 2.19 -15.12
C ALA A 90 3.29 2.28 -15.79
N ALA A 91 4.34 2.61 -15.04
CA ALA A 91 5.69 2.79 -15.58
C ALA A 91 6.38 1.47 -15.96
N VAL A 92 6.10 0.38 -15.25
CA VAL A 92 6.75 -0.92 -15.51
C VAL A 92 6.07 -1.71 -16.65
N GLY A 93 4.88 -1.27 -17.10
CA GLY A 93 4.11 -1.92 -18.16
C GLY A 93 4.46 -1.52 -19.60
N LYS A 94 5.59 -0.84 -19.83
CA LYS A 94 5.99 -0.33 -21.16
C LYS A 94 7.24 -0.99 -21.72
#